data_AF-A0A345QYU6-F1
#
_entry.id   AF-A0A345QYU6-F1
#
_cell.length_a   1.000
_cell.length_b   1.000
_cell.length_c   1.000
_cell.angle_alpha   90.00
_cell.angle_beta   90.00
_cell.angle_gamma   90.00
#
_symmetry.space_group_name_H-M   'P 1'
#
loop_
_entity.id
_entity.type
_entity.pdbx_description
1 polymer ?
#
loop_
_entity_poly.entity_id
_entity_poly.type
_entity_poly.pdbx_seq_one_letter_code
_entity_poly.pdbx_strand_id
1 'polypeptide(L)'
;MKLRHLMLATVAVATLSGTAQAENVLKWGANRDIGSLDPYSFGDSFTINVLNHVYEGLVRYNKDLKIEPALAESWEILDDQITWRFKLREGVTFHNGNPFTAEDVVASLTRVSHETSPLKGNLPAYVSSKVVDDLTLDITLNGTYVNGGVKFGHCGGAKVGQFGASALERAALI
;
A
#
# COMPACT_ATOMS: atom_id res chain seq x y z
N MET A 1 55.96 30.16 -29.42
CA MET A 1 54.59 30.14 -29.96
C MET A 1 53.96 28.73 -29.92
N LYS A 2 53.94 28.05 -28.75
CA LYS A 2 53.43 26.66 -28.64
C LYS A 2 52.59 26.35 -27.39
N LEU A 3 52.36 27.32 -26.49
CA LEU A 3 51.63 27.09 -25.23
C LEU A 3 50.19 27.61 -25.23
N ARG A 4 49.82 28.53 -26.14
CA ARG A 4 48.45 29.07 -26.26
C ARG A 4 47.45 28.09 -26.88
N HIS A 5 47.92 27.08 -27.61
CA HIS A 5 47.04 26.13 -28.30
C HIS A 5 46.69 24.92 -27.40
N LEU A 6 47.46 24.68 -26.35
CA LEU A 6 47.22 23.58 -25.42
C LEU A 6 46.09 23.89 -24.41
N MET A 7 45.87 25.16 -24.08
CA MET A 7 44.76 25.57 -23.19
C MET A 7 43.39 25.64 -23.87
N LEU A 8 43.32 25.77 -25.20
CA LEU A 8 42.03 25.77 -25.92
C LEU A 8 41.45 24.36 -26.08
N ALA A 9 42.29 23.32 -26.12
CA ALA A 9 41.84 21.94 -26.28
C ALA A 9 41.19 21.38 -25.00
N THR A 10 41.62 21.82 -23.82
CA THR A 10 41.10 21.31 -22.54
C THR A 10 39.73 21.87 -22.16
N VAL A 11 39.38 23.08 -22.62
CA VAL A 11 38.06 23.68 -22.38
C VAL A 11 36.97 23.04 -23.23
N ALA A 12 37.30 22.55 -24.43
CA ALA A 12 36.34 21.91 -25.33
C ALA A 12 35.87 20.52 -24.86
N VAL A 13 36.63 19.84 -24.00
CA VAL A 13 36.25 18.51 -23.49
C VAL A 13 35.35 18.59 -22.25
N ALA A 14 35.38 19.70 -21.51
CA ALA A 14 34.54 19.89 -20.33
C ALA A 14 33.06 20.17 -20.66
N THR A 15 32.73 20.55 -21.90
CA THR A 15 31.36 20.83 -22.34
C THR A 15 30.60 19.61 -22.87
N LEU A 16 31.23 18.44 -22.94
CA LEU A 16 30.59 17.19 -23.40
C LEU A 16 30.02 16.34 -22.26
N SER A 17 30.17 16.76 -21.00
CA SER A 17 29.45 16.20 -19.87
C SER A 17 28.02 16.73 -19.82
N GLY A 18 27.25 16.47 -20.88
CA GLY A 18 25.80 16.60 -20.81
C GLY A 18 25.31 15.68 -19.70
N THR A 19 24.69 16.25 -18.67
CA THR A 19 23.91 15.46 -17.72
C THR A 19 22.93 14.65 -18.54
N ALA A 20 23.08 13.32 -18.56
CA ALA A 20 22.08 12.45 -19.16
C ALA A 20 20.76 12.72 -18.42
N GLN A 21 19.88 13.54 -19.01
CA GLN A 21 18.50 13.62 -18.58
C GLN A 21 17.87 12.32 -19.01
N ALA A 22 17.88 11.33 -18.11
CA ALA A 22 16.96 10.23 -18.22
C ALA A 22 15.56 10.84 -18.31
N GLU A 23 14.84 10.54 -19.39
CA GLU A 23 13.43 10.88 -19.48
C GLU A 23 12.74 10.15 -18.31
N ASN A 24 12.21 10.88 -17.32
CA ASN A 24 11.49 10.31 -16.16
C ASN A 24 10.12 9.73 -16.55
N VAL A 25 9.96 9.29 -17.80
CA VAL A 25 8.72 8.81 -18.39
C VAL A 25 8.90 7.32 -18.67
N LEU A 26 8.27 6.50 -17.84
CA LEU A 26 8.12 5.08 -18.12
C LEU A 26 6.96 4.89 -19.10
N LYS A 27 7.25 4.45 -20.32
CA LYS A 27 6.23 4.00 -21.28
C LYS A 27 6.08 2.49 -21.13
N TRP A 28 4.94 2.06 -20.62
CA TRP A 28 4.64 0.66 -20.40
C TRP A 28 3.45 0.22 -21.27
N GLY A 29 3.59 -0.95 -21.91
CA GLY A 29 2.53 -1.57 -22.71
C GLY A 29 1.84 -2.67 -21.91
N ALA A 30 0.52 -2.57 -21.78
CA ALA A 30 -0.31 -3.60 -21.15
C ALA A 30 -1.02 -4.48 -22.19
N ASN A 31 -1.33 -5.72 -21.83
CA ASN A 31 -2.08 -6.65 -22.68
C ASN A 31 -3.60 -6.46 -22.62
N ARG A 32 -4.11 -5.70 -21.64
CA ARG A 32 -5.53 -5.34 -21.46
C ARG A 32 -5.66 -3.98 -20.77
N ASP A 33 -6.85 -3.39 -20.85
CA ASP A 33 -7.22 -2.16 -20.16
C ASP A 33 -7.67 -2.45 -18.71
N ILE A 34 -7.69 -1.41 -17.87
CA ILE A 34 -8.21 -1.50 -16.50
C ILE A 34 -9.74 -1.58 -16.49
N GLY A 35 -10.29 -2.35 -15.56
CA GLY A 35 -11.76 -2.51 -15.46
C GLY A 35 -12.46 -1.35 -14.76
N SER A 36 -11.77 -0.68 -13.83
CA SER A 36 -12.31 0.43 -13.04
C SER A 36 -11.19 1.20 -12.35
N LEU A 37 -11.46 2.46 -12.01
CA LEU A 37 -10.61 3.27 -11.13
C LEU A 37 -10.99 3.13 -9.65
N ASP A 38 -12.13 2.52 -9.37
CA ASP A 38 -12.58 2.26 -8.01
C ASP A 38 -12.02 0.91 -7.53
N PRO A 39 -11.09 0.89 -6.54
CA PRO A 39 -10.47 -0.34 -6.05
C PRO A 39 -11.46 -1.32 -5.43
N TYR A 40 -12.68 -0.86 -5.10
CA TYR A 40 -13.72 -1.67 -4.45
C TYR A 40 -14.77 -2.23 -5.40
N SER A 41 -14.74 -1.82 -6.67
CA SER A 41 -15.72 -2.23 -7.67
C SER A 41 -15.36 -3.55 -8.37
N PHE A 42 -14.06 -3.84 -8.52
CA PHE A 42 -13.59 -4.93 -9.36
C PHE A 42 -12.31 -5.56 -8.83
N GLY A 43 -12.41 -6.79 -8.31
CA GLY A 43 -11.32 -7.52 -7.63
C GLY A 43 -10.30 -8.17 -8.56
N ASP A 44 -10.05 -7.59 -9.72
CA ASP A 44 -9.11 -8.11 -10.70
C ASP A 44 -7.66 -7.72 -10.35
N SER A 45 -6.76 -8.69 -10.42
CA SER A 45 -5.37 -8.47 -10.02
C SER A 45 -4.65 -7.48 -10.93
N PHE A 46 -4.95 -7.45 -12.24
CA PHE A 46 -4.32 -6.49 -13.14
C PHE A 46 -4.75 -5.06 -12.80
N THR A 47 -6.05 -4.84 -12.64
CA THR A 47 -6.62 -3.54 -12.24
C THR A 47 -6.03 -3.07 -10.91
N ILE A 48 -6.01 -3.93 -9.88
CA ILE A 48 -5.44 -3.58 -8.56
C ILE A 48 -3.95 -3.22 -8.66
N ASN A 49 -3.16 -3.95 -9.46
CA ASN A 49 -1.74 -3.63 -9.64
C ASN A 49 -1.51 -2.25 -10.26
N VAL A 50 -2.37 -1.83 -11.19
CA VAL A 50 -2.32 -0.46 -11.73
C VAL A 50 -2.72 0.55 -10.66
N LEU A 51 -3.79 0.29 -9.90
CA LEU A 51 -4.26 1.17 -8.84
C LEU A 51 -3.29 1.32 -7.67
N ASN A 52 -2.43 0.33 -7.39
CA ASN A 52 -1.37 0.42 -6.38
C ASN A 52 -0.31 1.51 -6.67
N HIS A 53 -0.33 2.14 -7.84
CA HIS A 53 0.51 3.31 -8.13
C HIS A 53 -0.11 4.63 -7.65
N VAL A 54 -1.41 4.63 -7.33
CA VAL A 54 -2.20 5.81 -6.96
C VAL A 54 -2.67 5.72 -5.51
N TYR A 55 -3.08 4.52 -5.09
CA TYR A 55 -3.61 4.20 -3.77
C TYR A 55 -2.56 3.48 -2.92
N GLU A 56 -2.61 3.69 -1.61
CA GLU A 56 -1.74 3.02 -0.66
C GLU A 56 -2.55 2.31 0.44
N GLY A 57 -2.05 1.16 0.90
CA GLY A 57 -2.64 0.39 2.00
C GLY A 57 -2.07 0.77 3.37
N LEU A 58 -2.68 0.26 4.45
CA LEU A 58 -2.11 0.38 5.80
C LEU A 58 -0.73 -0.27 5.92
N VAL A 59 -0.56 -1.39 5.23
CA VAL A 59 0.65 -2.22 5.19
C VAL A 59 0.83 -2.73 3.77
N ARG A 60 2.04 -3.14 3.41
CA ARG A 60 2.34 -3.66 2.07
C ARG A 60 3.36 -4.78 2.09
N TYR A 61 3.45 -5.55 1.01
CA TYR A 61 4.56 -6.48 0.80
C TYR A 61 5.80 -5.78 0.23
N ASN A 62 6.95 -6.09 0.82
CA ASN A 62 8.24 -5.70 0.31
C ASN A 62 8.75 -6.66 -0.77
N LYS A 63 9.93 -6.38 -1.33
CA LYS A 63 10.55 -7.19 -2.40
C LYS A 63 10.82 -8.65 -2.00
N ASP A 64 10.95 -8.91 -0.71
CA ASP A 64 11.15 -10.25 -0.15
C ASP A 64 9.83 -10.93 0.25
N LEU A 65 8.68 -10.36 -0.17
CA LEU A 65 7.33 -10.80 0.21
C LEU A 65 7.10 -10.81 1.73
N LYS A 66 7.81 -9.93 2.45
CA LYS A 66 7.57 -9.68 3.87
C LYS A 66 6.68 -8.46 4.00
N ILE A 67 5.79 -8.51 4.97
CA ILE A 67 4.95 -7.35 5.30
C ILE A 67 5.79 -6.27 5.96
N GLU A 68 5.62 -5.05 5.47
CA GLU A 68 6.22 -3.84 6.00
C GLU A 68 5.16 -2.74 6.22
N PRO A 69 5.46 -1.77 7.11
CA PRO A 69 4.65 -0.57 7.31
C PRO A 69 4.48 0.25 6.03
N ALA A 70 3.29 0.81 5.81
CA ALA A 70 2.98 1.75 4.74
C ALA A 70 2.33 3.03 5.33
N LEU A 71 1.00 3.17 5.23
CA LEU A 71 0.26 4.25 5.89
C LEU A 71 0.16 4.07 7.41
N ALA A 72 0.17 2.83 7.90
CA ALA A 72 0.33 2.55 9.32
C ALA A 72 1.82 2.42 9.65
N GLU A 73 2.29 3.15 10.67
CA GLU A 73 3.67 3.08 11.15
C GLU A 73 3.91 1.81 11.97
N SER A 74 2.92 1.39 12.74
CA SER A 74 2.99 0.20 13.58
C SER A 74 1.60 -0.36 13.87
N TRP A 75 1.57 -1.62 14.30
CA TRP A 75 0.37 -2.26 14.79
C TRP A 75 0.70 -3.22 15.93
N GLU A 76 -0.25 -3.38 16.83
CA GLU A 76 -0.18 -4.30 17.96
C GLU A 76 -1.48 -5.08 18.11
N ILE A 77 -1.38 -6.29 18.66
CA ILE A 77 -2.54 -7.12 18.99
C ILE A 77 -2.85 -6.86 20.46
N LEU A 78 -4.10 -6.50 20.78
CA LEU A 78 -4.55 -6.23 22.14
C LEU A 78 -4.76 -7.54 22.94
N ASP A 79 -5.03 -7.40 24.24
CA ASP A 79 -5.14 -8.52 25.19
C ASP A 79 -6.26 -9.52 24.84
N ASP A 80 -7.30 -9.08 24.14
CA ASP A 80 -8.39 -9.93 23.65
C ASP A 80 -7.96 -10.84 22.47
N GLN A 81 -6.74 -10.63 21.97
CA GLN A 81 -6.09 -11.26 20.81
C GLN A 81 -6.80 -11.01 19.47
N ILE A 82 -8.08 -10.64 19.46
CA ILE A 82 -8.88 -10.46 18.25
C ILE A 82 -8.87 -9.03 17.73
N THR A 83 -8.46 -8.06 18.55
CA THR A 83 -8.41 -6.64 18.17
C THR A 83 -6.99 -6.20 17.90
N TRP A 84 -6.83 -5.55 16.74
CA TRP A 84 -5.58 -5.06 16.21
C TRP A 84 -5.61 -3.54 16.23
N ARG A 85 -4.69 -2.94 16.98
CA ARG A 85 -4.53 -1.49 17.03
C ARG A 85 -3.48 -1.06 16.01
N PHE A 86 -3.85 -0.16 15.12
CA PHE A 86 -2.97 0.43 14.12
C PHE A 86 -2.70 1.88 14.46
N LYS A 87 -1.44 2.30 14.37
CA LYS A 87 -1.01 3.70 14.46
C LYS A 87 -0.64 4.21 13.07
N LEU A 88 -1.28 5.30 12.66
CA LEU A 88 -1.15 5.93 11.35
C LEU A 88 -0.01 6.93 11.33
N ARG A 89 0.56 7.14 10.14
CA ARG A 89 1.62 8.11 9.91
C ARG A 89 1.09 9.54 9.99
N GLU A 90 1.81 10.38 10.72
CA GLU A 90 1.53 11.81 10.81
C GLU A 90 1.85 12.57 9.52
N GLY A 91 1.04 13.58 9.20
CA GLY A 91 1.30 14.52 8.10
C GLY A 91 1.06 13.96 6.70
N VAL A 92 0.37 12.82 6.57
CA VAL A 92 -0.06 12.29 5.27
C VAL A 92 -1.26 13.09 4.77
N THR A 93 -1.24 13.44 3.49
CA THR A 93 -2.32 14.16 2.81
C THR A 93 -2.72 13.41 1.54
N PHE A 94 -4.01 13.41 1.24
CA PHE A 94 -4.52 12.94 -0.03
C PHE A 94 -4.09 13.84 -1.19
N HIS A 95 -4.23 13.33 -2.42
CA HIS A 95 -3.93 14.07 -3.65
C HIS A 95 -4.77 15.37 -3.81
N ASN A 96 -5.90 15.48 -3.10
CA ASN A 96 -6.76 16.67 -3.08
C ASN A 96 -6.37 17.69 -1.99
N GLY A 97 -5.38 17.39 -1.14
CA GLY A 97 -4.92 18.24 -0.05
C GLY A 97 -5.60 18.01 1.31
N ASN A 98 -6.59 17.12 1.41
CA ASN A 98 -7.20 16.78 2.70
C ASN A 98 -6.22 15.96 3.55
N PRO A 99 -6.23 16.13 4.89
CA PRO A 99 -5.46 15.28 5.78
C PRO A 99 -5.99 13.84 5.78
N PHE A 100 -5.09 12.88 5.92
CA PHE A 100 -5.44 11.48 6.10
C PHE A 100 -5.65 11.17 7.59
N THR A 101 -6.78 10.53 7.93
CA THR A 101 -7.18 10.22 9.30
C THR A 101 -7.67 8.78 9.46
N ALA A 102 -7.79 8.34 10.72
CA ALA A 102 -8.37 7.05 11.07
C ALA A 102 -9.82 6.88 10.60
N GLU A 103 -10.59 7.97 10.47
CA GLU A 103 -11.96 7.95 9.97
C GLU A 103 -12.03 7.48 8.51
N ASP A 104 -11.08 7.93 7.68
CA ASP A 104 -10.99 7.54 6.27
C ASP A 104 -10.75 6.04 6.12
N VAL A 105 -9.90 5.48 6.99
CA VAL A 105 -9.63 4.03 7.03
C VAL A 105 -10.90 3.25 7.37
N VAL A 106 -11.64 3.70 8.39
CA VAL A 106 -12.90 3.07 8.80
C VAL A 106 -13.97 3.16 7.70
N ALA A 107 -14.05 4.29 7.00
CA ALA A 107 -14.95 4.48 5.86
C ALA A 107 -14.63 3.48 4.74
N SER A 108 -13.35 3.33 4.40
CA SER A 108 -12.86 2.35 3.43
C SER A 108 -13.18 0.90 3.81
N LEU A 109 -12.95 0.51 5.07
CA LEU A 109 -13.26 -0.84 5.55
C LEU A 109 -14.76 -1.12 5.58
N THR A 110 -15.56 -0.12 5.97
CA THR A 110 -17.03 -0.19 5.93
C THR A 110 -17.53 -0.38 4.50
N ARG A 111 -16.90 0.29 3.52
CA ARG A 111 -17.24 0.14 2.11
C ARG A 111 -16.95 -1.26 1.58
N VAL A 112 -15.79 -1.84 1.90
CA VAL A 112 -15.45 -3.21 1.48
C VAL A 112 -16.39 -4.25 2.09
N SER A 113 -16.71 -4.07 3.37
CA SER A 113 -17.48 -5.05 4.15
C SER A 113 -18.99 -4.97 3.92
N HIS A 114 -19.46 -3.94 3.21
CA HIS A 114 -20.87 -3.75 2.89
C HIS A 114 -21.46 -4.95 2.14
N GLU A 115 -22.74 -5.26 2.36
CA GLU A 115 -23.38 -6.47 1.84
C GLU A 115 -23.40 -6.56 0.30
N THR A 116 -23.46 -5.40 -0.35
CA THR A 116 -23.47 -5.28 -1.82
C THR A 116 -22.07 -5.20 -2.43
N SER A 117 -21.02 -5.18 -1.60
CA SER A 117 -19.64 -5.07 -2.08
C SER A 117 -19.20 -6.37 -2.75
N PRO A 118 -18.69 -6.33 -3.99
CA PRO A 118 -18.16 -7.52 -4.65
C PRO A 118 -16.90 -8.05 -3.97
N LEU A 119 -16.24 -7.23 -3.13
CA LEU A 119 -15.02 -7.59 -2.42
C LEU A 119 -15.24 -8.04 -0.98
N LYS A 120 -16.50 -8.11 -0.50
CA LYS A 120 -16.80 -8.56 0.86
C LYS A 120 -16.16 -9.92 1.19
N GLY A 121 -16.13 -10.83 0.20
CA GLY A 121 -15.51 -12.15 0.34
C GLY A 121 -13.99 -12.12 0.58
N ASN A 122 -13.31 -11.02 0.29
CA ASN A 122 -11.87 -10.84 0.52
C ASN A 122 -11.54 -10.44 1.96
N LEU A 123 -12.56 -10.06 2.75
CA LEU A 123 -12.44 -9.78 4.18
C LEU A 123 -13.26 -10.76 5.04
N PRO A 124 -13.03 -12.08 4.93
CA PRO A 124 -13.82 -13.07 5.67
C PRO A 124 -13.58 -13.01 7.19
N ALA A 125 -12.48 -12.38 7.61
CA ALA A 125 -12.05 -12.22 9.00
C ALA A 125 -12.61 -10.96 9.66
N TYR A 126 -12.98 -9.94 8.88
CA TYR A 126 -13.29 -8.62 9.40
C TYR A 126 -14.65 -8.62 10.11
N VAL A 127 -14.68 -8.08 11.33
CA VAL A 127 -15.90 -7.95 12.12
C VAL A 127 -16.30 -6.48 12.24
N SER A 128 -15.38 -5.64 12.70
CA SER A 128 -15.62 -4.20 12.87
C SER A 128 -14.32 -3.42 12.95
N SER A 129 -14.41 -2.11 12.78
CA SER A 129 -13.34 -1.15 13.03
C SER A 129 -13.87 0.02 13.84
N LYS A 130 -13.03 0.58 14.70
CA LYS A 130 -13.35 1.71 15.56
C LYS A 130 -12.20 2.71 15.58
N VAL A 131 -12.52 3.99 15.44
CA VAL A 131 -11.57 5.09 15.66
C VAL A 131 -11.32 5.24 17.16
N VAL A 132 -10.04 5.21 17.56
CA VAL A 132 -9.60 5.49 18.93
C VAL A 132 -9.22 6.96 19.06
N ASP A 133 -8.42 7.44 18.12
CA ASP A 133 -8.04 8.84 17.93
C ASP A 133 -7.77 9.11 16.43
N ASP A 134 -7.47 10.36 16.07
CA ASP A 134 -7.30 10.79 14.67
C ASP A 134 -6.27 9.95 13.89
N LEU A 135 -5.31 9.34 14.58
CA LEU A 135 -4.21 8.57 14.00
C LEU A 135 -4.15 7.14 14.54
N THR A 136 -5.18 6.67 15.24
CA THR A 136 -5.21 5.35 15.83
C THR A 136 -6.57 4.74 15.63
N LEU A 137 -6.57 3.53 15.06
CA LEU A 137 -7.79 2.74 14.92
C LEU A 137 -7.60 1.33 15.43
N ASP A 138 -8.70 0.77 15.91
CA ASP A 138 -8.81 -0.62 16.32
C ASP A 138 -9.61 -1.39 15.28
N ILE A 139 -9.09 -2.51 14.78
CA ILE A 139 -9.74 -3.43 13.86
C ILE A 139 -9.97 -4.74 14.59
N THR A 140 -11.23 -5.16 14.71
CA THR A 140 -11.60 -6.43 15.32
C THR A 140 -11.82 -7.49 14.24
N LEU A 141 -11.13 -8.61 14.40
CA LEU A 141 -11.24 -9.78 13.54
C LEU A 141 -12.02 -10.89 14.24
N ASN A 142 -12.54 -11.84 13.48
CA ASN A 142 -13.13 -13.04 14.07
C ASN A 142 -12.04 -13.92 14.67
N GLY A 143 -12.36 -14.58 15.78
CA GLY A 143 -11.44 -15.40 16.59
C GLY A 143 -10.82 -16.61 15.88
N THR A 144 -11.01 -16.75 14.58
CA THR A 144 -10.32 -17.74 13.76
C THR A 144 -8.85 -17.34 13.53
N TYR A 145 -8.52 -16.04 13.54
CA TYR A 145 -7.17 -15.57 13.19
C TYR A 145 -6.25 -15.31 14.40
N VAL A 146 -6.68 -15.70 15.59
CA VAL A 146 -5.87 -15.64 16.81
C VAL A 146 -5.03 -16.91 16.98
N ASN A 147 -3.72 -16.71 17.05
CA ASN A 147 -2.73 -17.68 17.51
C ASN A 147 -2.79 -19.08 16.83
N GLY A 148 -2.27 -19.16 15.61
CA GLY A 148 -1.72 -20.42 15.07
C GLY A 148 -2.69 -21.55 14.70
N GLY A 149 -3.99 -21.27 14.55
CA GLY A 149 -5.01 -22.32 14.43
C GLY A 149 -5.67 -22.56 13.06
N VAL A 150 -5.30 -21.85 11.98
CA VAL A 150 -6.03 -22.00 10.69
C VAL A 150 -5.12 -22.51 9.59
N LYS A 151 -5.38 -23.76 9.20
CA LYS A 151 -4.85 -24.38 7.99
C LYS A 151 -5.59 -23.81 6.78
N PHE A 152 -5.04 -22.76 6.15
CA PHE A 152 -5.34 -22.47 4.76
C PHE A 152 -4.24 -23.05 3.87
N GLY A 153 -4.65 -23.91 2.96
CA GLY A 153 -3.77 -24.51 1.96
C GLY A 153 -3.21 -23.44 1.02
N HIS A 154 -1.90 -23.53 0.81
CA HIS A 154 -1.22 -23.25 -0.46
C HIS A 154 -0.95 -21.81 -0.93
N CYS A 155 -0.76 -20.85 -0.02
CA CYS A 155 -0.06 -19.60 -0.37
C CYS A 155 1.13 -19.41 0.58
N GLY A 156 2.35 -19.51 0.04
CA GLY A 156 3.59 -19.73 0.77
C GLY A 156 3.86 -18.81 1.96
N GLY A 157 4.18 -19.42 3.10
CA GLY A 157 5.17 -18.95 4.08
C GLY A 157 4.85 -17.72 4.94
N ALA A 158 3.76 -16.98 4.69
CA ALA A 158 3.42 -15.82 5.50
C ALA A 158 2.95 -16.23 6.91
N LYS A 159 3.50 -15.61 7.96
CA LYS A 159 3.07 -15.84 9.35
C LYS A 159 1.60 -15.40 9.50
N VAL A 160 0.84 -16.02 10.40
CA VAL A 160 -0.61 -15.75 10.58
C VAL A 160 -0.94 -14.26 10.81
N GLY A 161 -0.06 -13.50 11.46
CA GLY A 161 -0.20 -12.05 11.60
C GLY A 161 0.03 -11.25 10.31
N GLN A 162 0.66 -11.85 9.31
CA GLN A 162 0.79 -11.28 7.98
C GLN A 162 -0.50 -11.45 7.16
N PHE A 163 -1.33 -12.46 7.43
CA PHE A 163 -2.56 -12.65 6.66
C PHE A 163 -3.62 -11.58 6.96
N GLY A 164 -3.81 -11.21 8.23
CA GLY A 164 -4.69 -10.09 8.62
C GLY A 164 -4.23 -8.77 8.00
N ALA A 165 -2.92 -8.49 8.10
CA ALA A 165 -2.28 -7.36 7.45
C ALA A 165 -2.42 -7.38 5.90
N SER A 166 -2.29 -8.53 5.24
CA SER A 166 -2.42 -8.64 3.78
C SER A 166 -3.86 -8.53 3.26
N ALA A 167 -4.85 -8.92 4.07
CA ALA A 167 -6.26 -8.68 3.77
C ALA A 167 -6.55 -7.17 3.84
N LEU A 168 -5.90 -6.47 4.77
CA LEU A 168 -5.99 -5.01 4.95
C LEU A 168 -5.20 -4.23 3.89
N GLU A 169 -4.10 -4.76 3.37
CA GLU A 169 -3.37 -4.19 2.22
C GLU A 169 -4.28 -3.98 1.01
N ARG A 170 -5.19 -4.93 0.75
CA ARG A 170 -6.11 -4.87 -0.39
C ARG A 170 -7.45 -4.20 -0.08
N ALA A 171 -7.82 -4.12 1.20
CA ALA A 171 -9.11 -3.61 1.62
C ALA A 171 -9.09 -2.15 2.11
N ALA A 172 -7.96 -1.66 2.58
CA ALA A 172 -7.78 -0.28 3.00
C ALA A 172 -6.92 0.46 1.98
N LEU A 173 -7.23 0.30 0.67
CA LEU A 173 -6.64 1.13 -0.38
C LEU A 173 -7.32 2.50 -0.34
N ILE A 174 -6.55 3.53 0.01
CA ILE A 174 -7.01 4.90 0.26
C ILE A 174 -6.31 5.87 -0.67
#